data_AF-A0A4Q5XGK7-F1
#
_entry.id   AF-A0A4Q5XGK7-F1
#
_cell.length_a   1.000
_cell.length_b   1.000
_cell.length_c   1.000
_cell.angle_alpha   90.00
_cell.angle_beta   90.00
_cell.angle_gamma   90.00
#
_symmetry.space_group_name_H-M   'P 1'
#
loop_
_entity.id
_entity.type
_entity.pdbx_description
1 polymer ?
#
loop_
_entity_poly.entity_id
_entity_poly.type
_entity_poly.pdbx_seq_one_letter_code
_entity_poly.pdbx_strand_id
1 'polypeptide(L)'
;MSLVVVGGAVEEPLLLGASFATYVLGGPIVHASHGNWGRAALSLGARVGMPLLGISTGVALEDCRGGDFCGFGGALIGGVVGIAAAVAIDSAALAREEAPVGAALVPTLRVSENQTWLGVSGQF
;
A
#
# COMPACT_ATOMS: atom_id res chain seq x y z
N MET A 1 1.57 15.01 -12.67
CA MET A 1 1.45 13.60 -12.25
C MET A 1 0.01 13.20 -12.50
N SER A 2 -0.28 12.61 -13.66
CA SER A 2 -1.65 12.33 -14.09
C SER A 2 -2.10 11.00 -13.52
N LEU A 3 -3.09 11.04 -12.63
CA LEU A 3 -3.80 9.85 -12.16
C LEU A 3 -4.81 9.45 -13.25
N VAL A 4 -4.52 8.38 -13.98
CA VAL A 4 -5.48 7.80 -14.92
C VAL A 4 -6.34 6.81 -14.15
N VAL A 5 -7.59 7.19 -13.87
CA VAL A 5 -8.61 6.29 -13.34
C VAL A 5 -9.35 5.72 -14.55
N VAL A 6 -9.08 4.46 -14.89
CA VAL A 6 -9.86 3.74 -15.90
C VAL A 6 -11.11 3.19 -15.22
N GLY A 7 -12.25 3.86 -15.42
CA GLY A 7 -13.55 3.36 -14.97
C GLY A 7 -14.18 2.48 -16.04
N GLY A 8 -14.12 1.16 -15.85
CA GLY A 8 -14.88 0.19 -16.66
C GLY A 8 -16.10 -0.29 -15.90
N ALA A 9 -17.25 -0.41 -16.58
CA ALA A 9 -18.40 -1.13 -16.03
C ALA A 9 -18.03 -2.61 -15.94
N VAL A 10 -17.82 -3.10 -14.72
CA VAL A 10 -17.50 -4.49 -14.43
C VAL A 10 -18.62 -5.11 -13.59
N GLU A 11 -18.82 -6.42 -13.74
CA GLU A 11 -19.77 -7.15 -12.91
C GLU A 11 -19.33 -7.09 -11.43
N GLU A 12 -20.29 -6.94 -10.50
CA GLU A 12 -20.05 -6.91 -9.04
C GLU A 12 -19.06 -7.97 -8.51
N PRO A 13 -19.16 -9.27 -8.88
CA PRO A 13 -18.21 -10.27 -8.40
C PRO A 13 -16.80 -10.05 -8.92
N LEU A 14 -16.67 -9.54 -10.15
CA LEU A 14 -15.38 -9.23 -10.76
C LEU A 14 -14.75 -8.00 -10.09
N LEU A 15 -15.55 -6.98 -9.76
CA LEU A 15 -15.08 -5.79 -9.05
C LEU A 15 -14.54 -6.14 -7.66
N LEU A 16 -15.27 -6.97 -6.90
CA LEU A 16 -14.84 -7.45 -5.58
C LEU A 16 -13.55 -8.27 -5.68
N GLY A 17 -13.50 -9.21 -6.63
CA GLY A 17 -12.32 -10.03 -6.85
C GLY A 17 -11.09 -9.20 -7.25
N ALA A 18 -11.26 -8.26 -8.18
CA ALA A 18 -10.18 -7.37 -8.62
C ALA A 18 -9.71 -6.43 -7.50
N SER A 19 -10.63 -5.89 -6.71
CA SER A 19 -10.30 -5.03 -5.56
C SER A 19 -9.50 -5.80 -4.52
N PHE A 20 -9.93 -7.02 -4.19
CA PHE A 20 -9.22 -7.88 -3.25
C PHE A 20 -7.85 -8.30 -3.79
N ALA A 21 -7.75 -8.70 -5.06
CA ALA A 21 -6.48 -9.06 -5.68
C ALA A 21 -5.50 -7.87 -5.70
N THR A 22 -5.99 -6.68 -6.04
CA THR A 22 -5.19 -5.44 -6.04
C THR A 22 -4.71 -5.09 -4.64
N TYR A 23 -5.59 -5.22 -3.63
CA TYR A 23 -5.23 -5.03 -2.23
C TYR A 23 -4.17 -6.06 -1.78
N VAL A 24 -4.36 -7.35 -2.02
CA VAL A 24 -3.44 -8.39 -1.52
C VAL A 24 -2.09 -8.34 -2.24
N LEU A 25 -2.09 -8.19 -3.56
CA LEU A 25 -0.90 -8.35 -4.39
C LEU A 25 -0.19 -7.04 -4.72
N GLY A 26 -0.85 -5.89 -4.61
CA GLY A 26 -0.28 -4.60 -5.02
C GLY A 26 1.06 -4.29 -4.34
N GLY A 27 1.12 -4.36 -3.00
CA GLY A 27 2.35 -4.15 -2.24
C GLY A 27 3.42 -5.21 -2.51
N PRO A 28 3.11 -6.51 -2.40
CA PRO A 28 4.06 -7.59 -2.68
C PRO A 28 4.70 -7.51 -4.07
N ILE A 29 3.93 -7.17 -5.10
CA ILE A 29 4.46 -6.97 -6.47
C ILE A 29 5.47 -5.83 -6.50
N VAL A 30 5.17 -4.70 -5.84
CA VAL A 30 6.09 -3.56 -5.75
C VAL A 30 7.38 -3.95 -5.02
N HIS A 31 7.29 -4.65 -3.88
CA HIS A 31 8.51 -5.11 -3.18
C HIS A 31 9.32 -6.09 -4.02
N ALA A 32 8.65 -7.03 -4.70
CA ALA A 32 9.31 -7.99 -5.59
C ALA A 32 9.96 -7.32 -6.81
N SER A 33 9.35 -6.29 -7.39
CA SER A 33 9.93 -5.55 -8.52
C SER A 33 11.21 -4.79 -8.16
N HIS A 34 11.39 -4.44 -6.89
CA HIS A 34 12.65 -3.88 -6.37
C HIS A 34 13.66 -4.95 -5.93
N GLY A 35 13.39 -6.24 -6.19
CA GLY A 35 14.26 -7.35 -5.78
C GLY A 35 14.14 -7.76 -4.32
N ASN A 36 13.24 -7.13 -3.56
CA ASN A 36 13.09 -7.31 -2.11
C ASN A 36 12.12 -8.45 -1.77
N TRP A 37 12.42 -9.69 -2.18
CA TRP A 37 11.52 -10.85 -2.01
C TRP A 37 11.12 -11.14 -0.55
N GLY A 38 12.03 -10.92 0.40
CA GLY A 38 11.71 -11.07 1.83
C GLY A 38 10.64 -10.07 2.29
N ARG A 39 10.74 -8.81 1.85
CA ARG A 39 9.73 -7.78 2.12
C ARG A 39 8.43 -8.05 1.38
N ALA A 40 8.49 -8.59 0.17
CA ALA A 40 7.30 -9.02 -0.57
C ALA A 40 6.50 -10.09 0.19
N ALA A 41 7.18 -11.12 0.72
CA ALA A 41 6.55 -12.16 1.51
C ALA A 41 5.94 -11.62 2.82
N LEU A 42 6.66 -10.74 3.52
CA LEU A 42 6.15 -10.10 4.74
C LEU A 42 4.94 -9.20 4.46
N SER A 43 4.96 -8.43 3.37
CA SER A 43 3.82 -7.59 2.95
C SER A 43 2.60 -8.43 2.63
N LEU A 44 2.78 -9.54 1.92
CA LEU A 44 1.70 -10.48 1.60
C LEU A 44 1.11 -11.09 2.88
N GLY A 45 1.99 -11.56 3.78
CA GLY A 45 1.60 -12.11 5.07
C GLY A 45 0.84 -11.11 5.92
N ALA A 46 1.29 -9.85 5.99
CA ALA A 46 0.60 -8.80 6.73
C ALA A 46 -0.77 -8.46 6.11
N ARG A 47 -0.86 -8.37 4.78
CA ARG A 47 -2.10 -8.02 4.07
C ARG A 47 -3.19 -9.09 4.18
N VAL A 48 -2.81 -10.36 4.39
CA VAL A 48 -3.77 -11.44 4.66
C VAL A 48 -3.99 -11.61 6.16
N GLY A 49 -2.92 -11.65 6.94
CA GLY A 49 -2.95 -11.94 8.37
C GLY A 49 -3.62 -10.84 9.19
N MET A 50 -3.33 -9.56 8.94
CA MET A 50 -3.88 -8.47 9.75
C MET A 50 -5.40 -8.32 9.60
N PRO A 51 -6.00 -8.40 8.39
CA PRO A 51 -7.46 -8.43 8.28
C PRO A 51 -8.09 -9.64 8.98
N LEU A 52 -7.48 -10.83 8.89
CA LEU A 52 -8.01 -12.02 9.58
C LEU A 52 -7.95 -11.87 11.11
N LEU A 53 -6.86 -11.34 11.65
CA LEU A 53 -6.73 -11.03 13.08
C LEU A 53 -7.70 -9.92 13.50
N GLY A 54 -7.87 -8.91 12.66
CA GLY A 54 -8.82 -7.83 12.88
C GLY A 54 -10.25 -8.35 12.93
N ILE A 55 -10.67 -9.16 11.95
CA ILE A 55 -11.98 -9.81 11.89
C ILE A 55 -12.21 -10.64 13.15
N SER A 56 -11.28 -11.55 13.49
CA SER A 56 -11.45 -12.44 14.65
C SER A 56 -11.52 -11.67 15.97
N THR A 57 -10.70 -10.64 16.12
CA THR A 57 -10.73 -9.75 17.29
C THR A 57 -12.03 -8.95 17.35
N GLY A 58 -12.47 -8.41 16.22
CA GLY A 58 -13.71 -7.63 16.14
C GLY A 58 -14.95 -8.47 16.47
N VAL A 59 -15.03 -9.70 15.97
CA VAL A 59 -16.07 -10.66 16.36
C VAL A 59 -16.02 -10.96 17.86
N ALA A 60 -14.82 -11.19 18.41
CA ALA A 60 -14.65 -11.52 19.82
C ALA A 60 -14.99 -10.35 20.77
N LEU A 61 -14.87 -9.10 20.31
CA LEU A 61 -15.17 -7.90 21.09
C LEU A 61 -16.62 -7.43 20.92
N GLU A 62 -17.37 -7.97 19.96
CA GLU A 62 -18.77 -7.60 19.76
C GLU A 62 -19.63 -8.22 20.86
N ASP A 63 -20.31 -7.39 21.63
CA ASP A 63 -21.30 -7.84 22.60
C ASP A 63 -22.62 -8.11 21.88
N CYS A 64 -22.74 -9.33 21.32
CA CYS A 64 -23.92 -9.77 20.61
C CYS A 64 -24.67 -10.88 21.36
N ARG A 65 -26.00 -10.78 21.42
CA ARG A 65 -26.90 -11.71 22.12
C ARG A 65 -27.80 -12.52 21.19
N GLY A 66 -27.33 -12.79 19.96
CA GLY A 66 -28.01 -13.61 18.95
C GLY A 66 -28.66 -12.82 17.80
N GLY A 67 -28.87 -13.50 16.68
CA GLY A 67 -29.42 -12.96 15.43
C GLY A 67 -28.57 -13.29 14.20
N ASP A 68 -29.13 -13.15 12.99
CA ASP A 68 -28.49 -13.57 11.74
C ASP A 68 -27.22 -12.77 11.38
N PHE A 69 -27.07 -11.56 11.93
CA PHE A 69 -25.92 -10.68 11.71
C PHE A 69 -25.00 -10.57 12.93
N CYS A 70 -25.16 -11.46 13.91
CA CYS A 70 -24.33 -11.49 15.10
C CYS A 70 -22.85 -11.67 14.75
N GLY A 71 -21.99 -10.75 15.18
CA GLY A 71 -20.56 -10.78 14.86
C GLY A 71 -20.19 -10.12 13.52
N PHE A 72 -21.16 -9.80 12.66
CA PHE A 72 -20.88 -9.20 11.35
C PHE A 72 -20.34 -7.77 11.48
N GLY A 73 -20.91 -6.98 12.40
CA GLY A 73 -20.47 -5.59 12.61
C GLY A 73 -19.03 -5.52 13.10
N GLY A 74 -18.70 -6.33 14.12
CA GLY A 74 -17.38 -6.51 14.68
C GLY A 74 -16.40 -7.06 13.65
N ALA A 75 -16.79 -8.09 12.88
CA ALA A 75 -15.97 -8.61 11.78
C ALA A 75 -15.62 -7.52 10.76
N LEU A 76 -16.59 -6.70 10.36
CA LEU A 76 -16.41 -5.69 9.32
C LEU A 76 -15.52 -4.55 9.82
N ILE A 77 -15.78 -4.03 11.01
CA ILE A 77 -14.94 -3.00 11.64
C ILE A 77 -13.53 -3.53 11.87
N GLY A 78 -13.42 -4.72 12.46
CA GLY A 78 -12.16 -5.39 12.73
C GLY A 78 -11.34 -5.64 11.47
N GLY A 79 -11.97 -6.11 10.40
CA GLY A 79 -11.34 -6.30 9.10
C GLY A 79 -10.81 -5.00 8.50
N VAL A 80 -11.59 -3.92 8.54
CA VAL A 80 -11.14 -2.59 8.06
C VAL A 80 -9.96 -2.08 8.88
N VAL A 81 -9.99 -2.22 10.21
CA VAL A 81 -8.87 -1.87 11.09
C VAL A 81 -7.63 -2.72 10.76
N GLY A 82 -7.81 -4.02 10.53
CA GLY A 82 -6.74 -4.93 10.11
C GLY A 82 -6.12 -4.54 8.76
N ILE A 83 -6.94 -4.14 7.78
CA ILE A 83 -6.47 -3.61 6.49
C ILE A 83 -5.65 -2.34 6.71
N ALA A 84 -6.17 -1.39 7.50
CA ALA A 84 -5.46 -0.15 7.80
C ALA A 84 -4.12 -0.40 8.50
N ALA A 85 -4.09 -1.35 9.45
CA ALA A 85 -2.87 -1.77 10.13
C ALA A 85 -1.86 -2.39 9.15
N ALA A 86 -2.30 -3.26 8.24
CA ALA A 86 -1.42 -3.82 7.20
C ALA A 86 -0.79 -2.74 6.34
N VAL A 87 -1.57 -1.75 5.89
CA VAL A 87 -1.09 -0.62 5.07
C VAL A 87 -0.11 0.25 5.86
N ALA A 88 -0.40 0.52 7.13
CA ALA A 88 0.50 1.27 8.00
C ALA A 88 1.84 0.54 8.22
N ILE A 89 1.83 -0.77 8.47
CA ILE A 89 3.04 -1.58 8.63
C ILE A 89 3.85 -1.61 7.34
N ASP A 90 3.20 -1.84 6.20
CA ASP A 90 3.85 -1.88 4.89
C ASP A 90 4.54 -0.56 4.56
N SER A 91 3.86 0.58 4.77
CA SER A 91 4.42 1.91 4.52
C SER A 91 5.51 2.32 5.51
N ALA A 92 5.34 2.03 6.80
CA ALA A 92 6.27 2.49 7.84
C ALA A 92 7.53 1.61 7.96
N ALA A 93 7.41 0.29 7.77
CA ALA A 93 8.48 -0.66 8.06
C ALA A 93 9.05 -1.36 6.82
N LEU A 94 8.22 -1.65 5.80
CA LEU A 94 8.67 -2.43 4.64
C LEU A 94 9.06 -1.55 3.45
N ALA A 95 8.34 -0.46 3.21
CA ALA A 95 8.57 0.45 2.08
C ALA A 95 9.76 1.39 2.31
N ARG A 96 10.40 1.36 3.48
CA ARG A 96 11.52 2.23 3.79
C ARG A 96 12.80 1.72 3.13
N GLU A 97 13.28 2.44 2.13
CA GLU A 97 14.62 2.27 1.59
C GLU A 97 15.54 3.34 2.16
N GLU A 98 16.77 2.96 2.47
CA GLU A 98 17.79 3.92 2.88
C GLU A 98 18.18 4.74 1.65
N ALA A 99 18.00 6.07 1.72
CA ALA A 99 18.48 6.93 0.67
C ALA A 99 20.03 6.84 0.62
N PRO A 100 20.64 6.71 -0.57
CA PRO A 100 22.08 6.74 -0.68
C PRO A 100 22.59 8.09 -0.15
N VAL A 101 23.25 8.06 1.01
CA VAL A 101 23.98 9.19 1.59
C VAL A 101 25.32 9.32 0.87
N GLY A 102 25.28 9.79 -0.36
CA GLY A 102 26.46 10.04 -1.18
C GLY A 102 26.34 11.40 -1.87
N ALA A 103 27.49 12.00 -2.21
CA ALA A 103 27.52 13.24 -2.97
C ALA A 103 26.73 13.07 -4.27
N ALA A 104 25.56 13.71 -4.35
CA ALA A 104 24.68 13.62 -5.50
C ALA A 104 24.94 14.83 -6.38
N LEU A 105 25.57 14.64 -7.54
CA LEU A 105 25.73 15.67 -8.56
C LEU A 105 24.64 15.50 -9.62
N VAL A 106 23.83 16.54 -9.80
CA VAL A 106 22.79 16.59 -10.84
C VAL A 106 23.11 17.72 -11.82
N PRO A 107 23.14 17.43 -13.14
CA PRO A 107 23.29 18.46 -14.14
C PRO A 107 22.06 19.36 -14.14
N THR A 108 22.28 20.66 -14.21
CA THR A 108 21.22 21.68 -14.26
C THR A 108 21.33 22.41 -15.59
N LEU A 109 20.24 22.41 -16.35
CA LEU A 109 20.10 23.18 -17.58
C LEU A 109 19.06 24.26 -17.33
N ARG A 110 19.45 25.53 -17.51
CA ARG A 110 18.51 26.65 -17.46
C ARG A 110 18.51 27.35 -18.79
N VAL A 111 17.35 27.34 -19.45
CA VAL A 111 17.12 28.04 -20.72
C VAL A 111 16.27 29.27 -20.44
N SER A 112 16.74 30.44 -20.88
CA SER A 112 16.07 31.74 -20.80
C SER A 112 16.12 32.40 -22.18
N GLU A 113 15.21 33.33 -22.46
CA GLU A 113 15.10 34.04 -23.74
C GLU A 113 16.42 34.69 -24.21
N ASN A 114 17.27 35.12 -23.26
CA ASN A 114 18.54 35.78 -23.57
C ASN A 114 19.79 34.95 -23.26
N GLN A 115 19.66 33.76 -22.64
CA GLN A 115 20.82 33.04 -22.11
C GLN A 115 20.55 31.58 -21.76
N THR A 116 21.52 30.72 -22.07
CA THR A 116 21.51 29.29 -21.76
C THR A 116 22.67 28.98 -20.84
N TRP A 117 22.38 28.35 -19.70
CA TRP A 117 23.37 27.99 -18.69
C TRP A 117 23.34 26.47 -18.46
N LEU A 118 24.53 25.87 -18.48
CA LEU A 118 24.76 24.49 -18.06
C LEU A 118 25.61 24.52 -16.78
N GLY A 119 25.10 23.92 -15.72
CA GLY A 119 25.81 23.83 -14.44
C GLY A 119 25.62 22.46 -13.81
N VAL A 120 26.24 22.25 -12.66
CA VAL A 120 26.03 21.07 -11.82
C VAL A 120 25.64 21.58 -10.44
N SER A 121 24.57 21.02 -9.86
CA SER A 121 24.23 21.25 -8.45
C SER A 121 24.35 19.94 -7.69
N GLY A 122 24.59 20.01 -6.38
CA GLY A 122 24.62 18.80 -5.58
C GLY A 122 24.48 19.06 -4.09
N GLN A 123 24.29 17.97 -3.35
CA GLN A 123 24.34 17.94 -1.91
C GLN A 123 25.58 17.15 -1.48
N PHE A 124 26.32 17.69 -0.51
CA PHE A 124 27.56 17.14 0.04
C PHE A 124 27.47 17.14 1.57
#